data_AF-A0A8H3D811-F1
#
_entry.id   AF-A0A8H3D811-F1
#
_cell.length_a   1.000
_cell.length_b   1.000
_cell.length_c   1.000
_cell.angle_alpha   90.00
_cell.angle_beta   90.00
_cell.angle_gamma   90.00
#
_symmetry.space_group_name_H-M   'P 1'
#
loop_
_entity.id
_entity.type
_entity.pdbx_description
1 polymer ?
#
loop_
_entity_poly.entity_id
_entity_poly.type
_entity_poly.pdbx_seq_one_letter_code
_entity_poly.pdbx_strand_id
1 'polypeptide(L)'
;MRKLMAAHTFRDGLRAFSGKQIFKVLFVTLFEYLTRFKEAPTTHPGVRDFAQQVVVWFDEWVAALGSNPSFQDECMTYDEDKRNFIIENLRRDKDRILRIIQRGQTVITNHEVNSSYNLLRDVDPGLIAALKRNFDYNGPGELCETGPRHDNDFAEIDMIRVAPTRDELLCEDDPYLPPNFFEAPHFHDPKSVERLLDIQFRLLREELTSSIRLAVYLVVEDLKKPKTYATTLSELLAAKGGRYTVPATAQESIMFSVFTRVTFKPLQLNNRGISAGIEFDTPPGKARSGKPEVRAEYWEQVSKKRLMQDGLVALIWQDHVGNVDVYVGTVANSDKDLVDESRGPDGQDRVSIRVSFFDTKANIRIVQALQSRRANNDTRVLIEASIFYEGIRPFLEALKREPELLPFGQYFRLQSKDEFARTTISPPLYSRTPGFSFELKDLFPPEAAVPSFKL
;
A
#
# COMPACT_ATOMS: atom_id res chain seq x y z
N MET A 1 -7.57 26.84 30.88
CA MET A 1 -7.70 25.43 31.30
C MET A 1 -7.25 25.20 32.75
N ARG A 2 -5.97 25.37 33.12
CA ARG A 2 -5.51 25.17 34.53
C ARG A 2 -6.35 25.90 35.59
N LYS A 3 -6.69 27.18 35.36
CA LYS A 3 -7.57 27.96 36.25
C LYS A 3 -8.98 27.37 36.40
N LEU A 4 -9.53 26.81 35.32
CA LEU A 4 -10.86 26.20 35.30
C LEU A 4 -10.86 24.86 36.06
N MET A 5 -9.80 24.05 35.90
CA MET A 5 -9.65 22.81 36.67
C MET A 5 -9.49 23.08 38.16
N ALA A 6 -8.65 24.05 38.54
CA ALA A 6 -8.48 24.45 39.94
C ALA A 6 -9.79 24.99 40.56
N ALA A 7 -10.63 25.65 39.75
CA ALA A 7 -11.93 26.16 40.20
C ALA A 7 -13.04 25.09 40.22
N HIS A 8 -12.76 23.84 39.79
CA HIS A 8 -13.75 22.77 39.64
C HIS A 8 -14.99 23.17 38.82
N THR A 9 -14.82 24.04 37.82
CA THR A 9 -15.91 24.52 36.97
C THR A 9 -15.42 25.00 35.61
N PHE A 10 -16.22 24.76 34.57
CA PHE A 10 -16.00 25.33 33.23
C PHE A 10 -16.81 26.60 32.97
N ARG A 11 -17.49 27.12 34.00
CA ARG A 11 -18.24 28.38 33.86
C ARG A 11 -17.28 29.54 33.68
N ASP A 12 -17.53 30.34 32.65
CA ASP A 12 -16.82 31.60 32.40
C ASP A 12 -17.85 32.73 32.29
N GLY A 13 -18.04 33.47 33.38
CA GLY A 13 -19.09 34.47 33.51
C GLY A 13 -20.49 33.87 33.35
N LEU A 14 -21.25 34.36 32.36
CA LEU A 14 -22.62 33.92 32.05
C LEU A 14 -22.68 32.69 31.12
N ARG A 15 -21.55 32.25 30.55
CA ARG A 15 -21.50 31.10 29.64
C ARG A 15 -21.09 29.85 30.40
N ALA A 16 -21.97 28.86 30.42
CA ALA A 16 -21.68 27.53 30.93
C ALA A 16 -21.30 26.61 29.77
N PHE A 17 -20.07 26.11 29.79
CA PHE A 17 -19.63 25.05 28.90
C PHE A 17 -19.60 23.72 29.66
N SER A 18 -19.86 22.62 28.97
CA SER A 18 -19.64 21.29 29.53
C SER A 18 -18.27 20.76 29.10
N GLY A 19 -17.59 20.04 29.99
CA GLY A 19 -16.35 19.33 29.69
C GLY A 19 -16.49 18.41 28.49
N LYS A 20 -17.66 17.79 28.27
CA LYS A 20 -17.90 16.96 27.08
C LYS A 20 -17.70 17.74 25.78
N GLN A 21 -18.12 19.01 25.72
CA GLN A 21 -18.03 19.85 24.53
C GLN A 21 -16.58 20.31 24.35
N ILE A 22 -15.97 20.78 25.43
CA ILE A 22 -14.58 21.28 25.42
C ILE A 22 -13.64 20.18 24.96
N PHE A 23 -13.68 19.00 25.60
CA PHE A 23 -12.79 17.90 25.26
C PHE A 23 -13.09 17.31 23.90
N LYS A 24 -14.37 17.21 23.47
CA LYS A 24 -14.68 16.75 22.12
C LYS A 24 -14.07 17.66 21.06
N VAL A 25 -14.23 18.98 21.22
CA VAL A 25 -13.65 19.96 20.28
C VAL A 25 -12.13 19.86 20.29
N LEU A 26 -11.49 19.87 21.47
CA LEU A 26 -10.03 19.77 21.58
C LEU A 26 -9.51 18.49 20.93
N PHE A 27 -10.14 17.34 21.22
CA PHE A 27 -9.70 16.07 20.67
C PHE A 27 -9.88 15.99 19.16
N VAL A 28 -11.02 16.41 18.62
CA VAL A 28 -11.25 16.43 17.17
C VAL A 28 -10.26 17.38 16.50
N THR A 29 -10.06 18.60 17.03
CA THR A 29 -9.11 19.55 16.46
C THR A 29 -7.68 19.02 16.50
N LEU A 30 -7.24 18.44 17.60
CA LEU A 30 -5.90 17.83 17.72
C LEU A 30 -5.75 16.66 16.74
N PHE A 31 -6.73 15.77 16.66
CA PHE A 31 -6.71 14.64 15.73
C PHE A 31 -6.57 15.13 14.28
N GLU A 32 -7.42 16.07 13.85
CA GLU A 32 -7.40 16.62 12.49
C GLU A 32 -6.11 17.39 12.18
N TYR A 33 -5.50 18.04 13.17
CA TYR A 33 -4.23 18.73 13.01
C TYR A 33 -3.07 17.74 12.87
N LEU A 34 -2.96 16.80 13.80
CA LEU A 34 -1.86 15.82 13.85
C LEU A 34 -1.85 14.88 12.65
N THR A 35 -3.01 14.53 12.12
CA THR A 35 -3.13 13.63 10.95
C THR A 35 -2.84 14.32 9.62
N ARG A 36 -3.07 15.63 9.52
CA ARG A 36 -2.74 16.44 8.32
C ARG A 36 -1.29 16.89 8.30
N PHE A 37 -0.73 17.21 9.47
CA PHE A 37 0.64 17.68 9.62
C PHE A 37 1.45 16.63 10.39
N LYS A 38 1.78 15.51 9.72
CA LYS A 38 2.47 14.35 10.31
C LYS A 38 3.81 14.72 10.97
N GLU A 39 4.52 15.70 10.40
CA GLU A 39 5.79 16.21 10.93
C GLU A 39 5.63 17.20 12.09
N ALA A 40 4.41 17.63 12.43
CA ALA A 40 4.24 18.63 13.49
C ALA A 40 4.74 18.17 14.88
N PRO A 41 4.53 16.92 15.33
CA PRO A 41 5.03 16.47 16.63
C PRO A 41 6.56 16.39 16.71
N THR A 42 7.24 16.11 15.59
CA THR A 42 8.70 16.01 15.50
C THR A 42 9.33 17.40 15.38
N THR A 43 8.78 18.25 14.52
CA THR A 43 9.31 19.60 14.25
C THR A 43 8.95 20.63 15.32
N HIS A 44 7.83 20.46 16.03
CA HIS A 44 7.34 21.41 17.03
C HIS A 44 6.97 20.71 18.34
N PRO A 45 7.93 20.52 19.27
CA PRO A 45 7.70 19.82 20.54
C PRO A 45 6.52 20.38 21.36
N GLY A 46 6.25 21.69 21.27
CA GLY A 46 5.13 22.32 21.98
C GLY A 46 3.75 21.80 21.58
N VAL A 47 3.57 21.29 20.34
CA VAL A 47 2.31 20.65 19.90
C VAL A 47 2.08 19.37 20.69
N ARG A 48 3.14 18.58 20.84
CA ARG A 48 3.13 17.32 21.57
C ARG A 48 2.87 17.55 23.06
N ASP A 49 3.58 18.49 23.66
CA ASP A 49 3.38 18.85 25.07
C ASP A 49 1.96 19.34 25.34
N PHE A 50 1.41 20.15 24.41
CA PHE A 50 0.04 20.61 24.50
C PHE A 50 -0.97 19.47 24.40
N ALA A 51 -0.81 18.54 23.45
CA ALA A 51 -1.67 17.38 23.32
C ALA A 51 -1.62 16.49 24.58
N GLN A 52 -0.42 16.23 25.11
CA GLN A 52 -0.23 15.49 26.36
C GLN A 52 -0.91 16.21 27.55
N GLN A 53 -0.79 17.53 27.61
CA GLN A 53 -1.42 18.32 28.66
C GLN A 53 -2.96 18.29 28.57
N VAL A 54 -3.53 18.29 27.37
CA VAL A 54 -4.98 18.13 27.15
C VAL A 54 -5.46 16.75 27.64
N VAL A 55 -4.68 15.71 27.38
CA VAL A 55 -4.96 14.36 27.90
C VAL A 55 -4.97 14.33 29.43
N VAL A 56 -3.98 14.95 30.07
CA VAL A 56 -3.91 15.05 31.54
C VAL A 56 -5.12 15.80 32.10
N TRP A 57 -5.49 16.93 31.50
CA TRP A 57 -6.68 17.68 31.90
C TRP A 57 -7.97 16.86 31.75
N PHE A 58 -8.07 16.02 30.73
CA PHE A 58 -9.22 15.13 30.60
C PHE A 58 -9.30 14.13 31.74
N ASP A 59 -8.19 13.49 32.12
CA ASP A 59 -8.16 12.54 33.23
C ASP A 59 -8.48 13.21 34.56
N GLU A 60 -7.95 14.41 34.81
CA GLU A 60 -8.28 15.24 35.98
C GLU A 60 -9.78 15.56 36.04
N TRP A 61 -10.38 15.96 34.91
CA TRP A 61 -11.82 16.24 34.85
C TRP A 61 -12.66 15.00 35.14
N VAL A 62 -12.34 13.87 34.50
CA VAL A 62 -13.05 12.61 34.71
C VAL A 62 -12.96 12.16 36.18
N ALA A 63 -11.79 12.29 36.80
CA ALA A 63 -11.62 12.02 38.23
C ALA A 63 -12.43 12.98 39.11
N ALA A 64 -12.45 14.27 38.77
CA ALA A 64 -13.17 15.30 39.52
C ALA A 64 -14.70 15.19 39.41
N LEU A 65 -15.25 14.55 38.37
CA LEU A 65 -16.69 14.24 38.33
C LEU A 65 -17.11 13.30 39.47
N GLY A 66 -16.21 12.44 39.93
CA GLY A 66 -16.44 11.51 41.06
C GLY A 66 -15.93 12.01 42.42
N SER A 67 -15.32 13.19 42.50
CA SER A 67 -14.76 13.73 43.75
C SER A 67 -15.82 14.37 44.65
N ASN A 68 -15.45 14.67 45.90
CA ASN A 68 -16.26 15.45 46.83
C ASN A 68 -15.47 16.67 47.34
N PRO A 69 -15.86 17.92 47.02
CA PRO A 69 -16.99 18.28 46.15
C PRO A 69 -16.78 17.86 44.69
N SER A 70 -17.88 17.57 43.99
CA SER A 70 -17.84 17.17 42.59
C SER A 70 -17.61 18.36 41.67
N PHE A 71 -17.02 18.09 40.51
CA PHE A 71 -16.85 19.10 39.47
C PHE A 71 -18.20 19.62 38.97
N GLN A 72 -18.35 20.94 38.88
CA GLN A 72 -19.58 21.58 38.41
C GLN A 72 -19.68 21.50 36.88
N ASP A 73 -20.37 20.46 36.39
CA ASP A 73 -20.56 20.19 34.95
C ASP A 73 -22.00 19.75 34.62
N GLU A 74 -22.46 20.07 33.41
CA GLU A 74 -23.71 19.53 32.85
C GLU A 74 -23.72 18.00 32.85
N CYS A 75 -22.58 17.34 32.68
CA CYS A 75 -22.44 15.88 32.73
C CYS A 75 -22.94 15.25 34.03
N MET A 76 -22.97 16.00 35.13
CA MET A 76 -23.50 15.52 36.42
C MET A 76 -25.04 15.51 36.49
N THR A 77 -25.71 16.15 35.53
CA THR A 77 -27.18 16.13 35.43
C THR A 77 -27.72 14.93 34.67
N TYR A 78 -26.85 14.13 34.04
CA TYR A 78 -27.26 12.96 33.27
C TYR A 78 -27.40 11.72 34.14
N ASP A 79 -28.17 10.76 33.62
CA ASP A 79 -28.17 9.39 34.10
C ASP A 79 -26.77 8.78 33.98
N GLU A 80 -26.51 7.79 34.84
CA GLU A 80 -25.20 7.16 34.93
C GLU A 80 -24.77 6.50 33.61
N ASP A 81 -25.69 5.83 32.92
CA ASP A 81 -25.43 5.15 31.65
C ASP A 81 -25.01 6.14 30.57
N LYS A 82 -25.75 7.26 30.43
CA LYS A 82 -25.40 8.32 29.47
C LYS A 82 -24.11 9.03 29.81
N ARG A 83 -23.85 9.29 31.10
CA ARG A 83 -22.57 9.87 31.52
C ARG A 83 -21.41 8.93 31.17
N ASN A 84 -21.54 7.64 31.47
CA ASN A 84 -20.53 6.63 31.17
C ASN A 84 -20.28 6.51 29.66
N PHE A 85 -21.36 6.48 28.85
CA PHE A 85 -21.25 6.45 27.39
C PHE A 85 -20.49 7.66 26.82
N ILE A 86 -20.77 8.87 27.30
CA ILE A 86 -20.08 10.09 26.87
C ILE A 86 -18.59 10.03 27.23
N ILE A 87 -18.28 9.66 28.47
CA ILE A 87 -16.89 9.55 28.95
C ILE A 87 -16.14 8.48 28.16
N GLU A 88 -16.76 7.34 27.89
CA GLU A 88 -16.14 6.25 27.12
C GLU A 88 -15.84 6.68 25.68
N ASN A 89 -16.73 7.43 25.04
CA ASN A 89 -16.50 7.98 23.70
C ASN A 89 -15.32 8.97 23.69
N LEU A 90 -15.26 9.88 24.67
CA LEU A 90 -14.15 10.83 24.80
C LEU A 90 -12.82 10.15 25.14
N ARG A 91 -12.84 9.07 25.94
CA ARG A 91 -11.65 8.25 26.20
C ARG A 91 -11.09 7.65 24.92
N ARG A 92 -11.95 7.15 24.01
CA ARG A 92 -11.49 6.65 22.71
C ARG A 92 -10.83 7.74 21.87
N ASP A 93 -11.41 8.94 21.84
CA ASP A 93 -10.79 10.08 21.14
C ASP A 93 -9.42 10.44 21.76
N LYS A 94 -9.34 10.45 23.10
CA LYS A 94 -8.09 10.65 23.86
C LYS A 94 -7.02 9.63 23.48
N ASP A 95 -7.39 8.34 23.46
CA ASP A 95 -6.47 7.24 23.20
C ASP A 95 -5.91 7.30 21.76
N ARG A 96 -6.73 7.70 20.78
CA ARG A 96 -6.28 7.92 19.40
C ARG A 96 -5.22 9.01 19.32
N ILE A 97 -5.42 10.13 20.02
CA ILE A 97 -4.43 11.23 20.06
C ILE A 97 -3.15 10.78 20.73
N LEU A 98 -3.26 10.06 21.86
CA LEU A 98 -2.11 9.50 22.56
C LEU A 98 -1.28 8.61 21.65
N ARG A 99 -1.92 7.71 20.89
CA ARG A 99 -1.22 6.86 19.93
C ARG A 99 -0.47 7.70 18.88
N ILE A 100 -1.12 8.70 18.27
CA ILE A 100 -0.48 9.53 17.25
C ILE A 100 0.73 10.29 17.80
N ILE A 101 0.64 10.90 18.99
CA ILE A 101 1.77 11.64 19.56
C ILE A 101 2.90 10.75 20.07
N GLN A 102 2.62 9.46 20.32
CA GLN A 102 3.60 8.46 20.75
C GLN A 102 4.29 7.76 19.58
N ARG A 103 3.71 7.75 18.37
CA ARG A 103 4.29 7.09 17.18
C ARG A 103 5.75 7.45 16.92
N GLY A 104 6.11 8.73 17.09
CA GLY A 104 7.48 9.22 16.89
C GLY A 104 8.48 8.82 17.97
N GLN A 105 8.05 8.16 19.06
CA GLN A 105 8.97 7.59 20.06
C GLN A 105 9.38 6.15 19.75
N THR A 106 8.64 5.46 18.89
CA THR A 106 8.77 4.00 18.68
C THR A 106 9.89 3.59 17.71
N VAL A 107 10.59 4.53 17.07
CA VAL A 107 11.71 4.18 16.16
C VAL A 107 12.97 3.74 16.93
N ILE A 108 13.03 4.00 18.26
CA ILE A 108 14.08 3.46 19.14
C ILE A 108 13.46 3.10 20.49
N THR A 109 12.42 2.27 20.51
CA THR A 109 12.18 1.47 21.72
C THR A 109 13.22 0.37 21.73
N ASN A 110 14.25 0.58 22.57
CA ASN A 110 15.21 -0.40 23.04
C ASN A 110 14.73 -1.84 22.80
N HIS A 111 15.59 -2.64 22.16
CA HIS A 111 15.49 -4.10 22.02
C HIS A 111 15.32 -4.88 23.36
N GLU A 112 15.08 -4.17 24.47
CA GLU A 112 14.94 -4.69 25.83
C GLU A 112 13.49 -4.67 26.33
N VAL A 113 12.55 -3.99 25.67
CA VAL A 113 11.15 -3.98 26.10
C VAL A 113 10.40 -5.20 25.55
N ASN A 114 10.46 -6.25 26.36
CA ASN A 114 9.48 -7.34 26.48
C ASN A 114 9.62 -8.55 25.53
N SER A 115 10.67 -9.34 25.75
CA SER A 115 10.64 -10.82 25.65
C SER A 115 9.69 -11.48 26.68
N SER A 116 8.62 -10.80 27.09
CA SER A 116 7.64 -11.24 28.09
C SER A 116 6.23 -11.34 27.52
N TYR A 117 6.09 -11.46 26.20
CA TYR A 117 5.01 -12.26 25.66
C TYR A 117 5.38 -13.71 25.97
N ASN A 118 4.73 -14.31 26.96
CA ASN A 118 4.85 -15.74 27.23
C ASN A 118 4.79 -16.47 25.88
N LEU A 119 5.92 -17.00 25.42
CA LEU A 119 6.03 -17.76 24.18
C LEU A 119 4.99 -18.87 24.27
N LEU A 120 3.88 -18.68 23.57
CA LEU A 120 2.86 -19.72 23.47
C LEU A 120 3.50 -20.87 22.69
N ARG A 121 3.27 -22.08 23.20
CA ARG A 121 3.99 -23.34 22.95
C ARG A 121 4.10 -23.81 21.49
N ASP A 122 3.64 -23.04 20.50
CA ASP A 122 3.41 -23.51 19.14
C ASP A 122 4.40 -23.00 18.08
N VAL A 123 5.25 -22.01 18.39
CA VAL A 123 6.27 -21.52 17.44
C VAL A 123 7.67 -21.87 17.95
N ASP A 124 8.47 -22.49 17.08
CA ASP A 124 9.85 -22.88 17.40
C ASP A 124 10.69 -21.64 17.79
N PRO A 125 11.25 -21.59 19.01
CA PRO A 125 12.15 -20.50 19.43
C PRO A 125 13.33 -20.30 18.48
N GLY A 126 13.80 -21.38 17.84
CA GLY A 126 14.86 -21.31 16.82
C GLY A 126 14.45 -20.48 15.60
N LEU A 127 13.21 -20.66 15.12
CA LEU A 127 12.64 -19.87 14.04
C LEU A 127 12.53 -18.38 14.43
N ILE A 128 12.04 -18.07 15.63
CA ILE A 128 11.92 -16.68 16.11
C ILE A 128 13.30 -16.02 16.19
N ALA A 129 14.30 -16.72 16.72
CA ALA A 129 15.67 -16.21 16.80
C ALA A 129 16.28 -15.98 15.39
N ALA A 130 16.02 -16.89 14.44
CA ALA A 130 16.45 -16.74 13.06
C ALA A 130 15.79 -15.54 12.37
N LEU A 131 14.48 -15.37 12.54
CA LEU A 131 13.74 -14.21 12.03
C LEU A 131 14.24 -12.91 12.67
N LYS A 132 14.53 -12.92 13.98
CA LYS A 132 15.03 -11.74 14.69
C LYS A 132 16.39 -11.32 14.14
N ARG A 133 17.30 -12.29 13.97
CA ARG A 133 18.60 -12.04 13.36
C ARG A 133 18.48 -11.52 11.92
N ASN A 134 17.56 -12.09 11.13
CA ASN A 134 17.33 -11.61 9.77
C ASN A 134 16.77 -10.18 9.78
N PHE A 135 15.83 -9.87 10.66
CA PHE A 135 15.30 -8.52 10.81
C PHE A 135 16.38 -7.51 11.24
N ASP A 136 17.24 -7.87 12.19
CA ASP A 136 18.27 -6.97 12.71
C ASP A 136 19.37 -6.66 11.66
N TYR A 137 19.62 -7.59 10.72
CA TYR A 137 20.61 -7.42 9.64
C TYR A 137 19.98 -6.81 8.37
N ASN A 138 18.81 -7.32 7.98
CA ASN A 138 18.08 -7.02 6.74
C ASN A 138 16.70 -6.39 7.01
N GLY A 139 16.62 -5.41 7.92
CA GLY A 139 15.39 -4.64 8.13
C GLY A 139 14.95 -3.84 6.90
N PRO A 140 13.77 -3.18 6.93
CA PRO A 140 13.36 -2.30 5.85
C PRO A 140 14.09 -0.94 5.89
N GLY A 141 14.44 -0.40 4.73
CA GLY A 141 15.04 0.93 4.57
C GLY A 141 16.22 1.19 5.50
N GLU A 142 16.11 2.23 6.31
CA GLU A 142 17.12 2.67 7.28
C GLU A 142 17.35 1.69 8.45
N LEU A 143 16.47 0.70 8.64
CA LEU A 143 16.63 -0.35 9.64
C LEU A 143 17.49 -1.53 9.14
N CYS A 144 17.89 -1.51 7.87
CA CYS A 144 18.88 -2.43 7.32
C CYS A 144 20.30 -1.99 7.75
N GLU A 145 21.17 -2.93 8.13
CA GLU A 145 22.53 -2.62 8.60
C GLU A 145 23.38 -1.91 7.53
N THR A 146 23.20 -2.31 6.26
CA THR A 146 23.89 -1.72 5.10
C THR A 146 23.18 -0.48 4.54
N GLY A 147 22.06 -0.08 5.15
CA GLY A 147 21.15 0.94 4.64
C GLY A 147 20.17 0.41 3.59
N PRO A 148 19.38 1.32 2.97
CA PRO A 148 18.36 0.96 1.99
C PRO A 148 18.92 0.18 0.78
N ARG A 149 18.22 -0.88 0.37
CA ARG A 149 18.61 -1.73 -0.79
C ARG A 149 18.53 -1.00 -2.12
N HIS A 150 17.59 -0.07 -2.24
CA HIS A 150 17.29 0.69 -3.45
C HIS A 150 16.55 1.99 -3.11
N ASP A 151 16.32 2.86 -4.09
CA ASP A 151 15.67 4.18 -3.93
C ASP A 151 14.23 4.14 -3.41
N ASN A 152 13.58 2.97 -3.47
CA ASN A 152 12.23 2.73 -2.99
C ASN A 152 12.14 1.86 -1.72
N ASP A 153 13.24 1.68 -0.99
CA ASP A 153 13.30 0.90 0.27
C ASP A 153 13.29 1.85 1.47
N PHE A 154 12.15 1.92 2.17
CA PHE A 154 11.95 2.78 3.33
C PHE A 154 11.34 1.98 4.48
N ALA A 155 11.62 2.33 5.75
CA ALA A 155 10.89 1.74 6.87
C ALA A 155 9.41 2.13 6.85
N GLU A 156 9.11 3.41 6.64
CA GLU A 156 7.74 3.93 6.59
C GLU A 156 7.06 3.66 5.25
N ILE A 157 5.95 2.91 5.26
CA ILE A 157 5.21 2.52 4.03
C ILE A 157 4.64 3.70 3.25
N ASP A 158 4.39 4.82 3.92
CA ASP A 158 4.01 6.12 3.35
C ASP A 158 4.94 6.53 2.19
N MET A 159 6.23 6.31 2.38
CA MET A 159 7.27 6.77 1.46
C MET A 159 7.47 5.81 0.28
N ILE A 160 7.03 4.55 0.42
CA ILE A 160 7.21 3.51 -0.60
C ILE A 160 6.24 3.74 -1.76
N ARG A 161 6.76 3.83 -2.98
CA ARG A 161 5.98 3.92 -4.21
C ARG A 161 5.32 2.58 -4.52
N VAL A 162 4.03 2.60 -4.88
CA VAL A 162 3.30 1.40 -5.29
C VAL A 162 3.86 0.80 -6.57
N ALA A 163 4.14 1.62 -7.59
CA ALA A 163 4.85 1.15 -8.77
C ALA A 163 6.34 0.92 -8.44
N PRO A 164 6.94 -0.19 -8.92
CA PRO A 164 8.36 -0.44 -8.70
C PRO A 164 9.23 0.57 -9.44
N THR A 165 10.38 0.90 -8.84
CA THR A 165 11.37 1.80 -9.45
C THR A 165 12.38 1.02 -10.29
N ARG A 166 13.20 1.75 -11.06
CA ARG A 166 14.30 1.16 -11.81
C ARG A 166 15.28 0.45 -10.89
N ASP A 167 15.70 1.12 -9.81
CA ASP A 167 16.75 0.60 -8.94
C ASP A 167 16.24 -0.58 -8.10
N GLU A 168 14.94 -0.61 -7.78
CA GLU A 168 14.26 -1.78 -7.19
C GLU A 168 14.24 -2.98 -8.12
N LEU A 169 13.91 -2.80 -9.41
CA LEU A 169 13.86 -3.91 -10.38
C LEU A 169 15.23 -4.44 -10.77
N LEU A 170 16.27 -3.64 -10.60
CA LEU A 170 17.67 -4.01 -10.84
C LEU A 170 18.40 -4.45 -9.57
N CYS A 171 17.76 -4.37 -8.40
CA CYS A 171 18.32 -4.82 -7.14
C CYS A 171 18.45 -6.34 -7.12
N GLU A 172 19.62 -6.84 -6.72
CA GLU A 172 19.89 -8.27 -6.59
C GLU A 172 19.52 -8.81 -5.20
N ASP A 173 19.36 -7.93 -4.21
CA ASP A 173 18.95 -8.30 -2.87
C ASP A 173 17.46 -8.64 -2.81
N ASP A 174 17.12 -9.62 -1.97
CA ASP A 174 15.73 -9.98 -1.73
C ASP A 174 14.98 -8.83 -1.01
N PRO A 175 13.72 -8.57 -1.39
CA PRO A 175 12.91 -7.55 -0.73
C PRO A 175 12.65 -7.92 0.73
N TYR A 176 12.55 -6.92 1.61
CA TYR A 176 12.10 -7.15 2.98
C TYR A 176 10.61 -7.54 3.02
N LEU A 177 10.36 -8.79 3.40
CA LEU A 177 9.00 -9.33 3.59
C LEU A 177 8.78 -9.65 5.08
N PRO A 178 7.95 -8.87 5.79
CA PRO A 178 7.71 -9.09 7.20
C PRO A 178 6.86 -10.36 7.41
N PRO A 179 7.18 -11.21 8.39
CA PRO A 179 6.36 -12.39 8.68
C PRO A 179 5.00 -12.00 9.25
N ASN A 180 3.92 -12.61 8.73
CA ASN A 180 2.54 -12.30 9.09
C ASN A 180 2.02 -13.14 10.28
N PHE A 181 2.68 -13.04 11.43
CA PHE A 181 2.20 -13.64 12.68
C PHE A 181 2.70 -12.88 13.91
N PHE A 182 2.03 -13.06 15.06
CA PHE A 182 2.17 -12.19 16.22
C PHE A 182 3.58 -12.20 16.84
N GLU A 183 4.17 -13.37 17.03
CA GLU A 183 5.47 -13.58 17.67
C GLU A 183 6.66 -13.13 16.80
N ALA A 184 6.43 -12.89 15.51
CA ALA A 184 7.49 -12.47 14.60
C ALA A 184 8.08 -11.10 15.00
N PRO A 185 9.37 -10.86 14.76
CA PRO A 185 9.98 -9.56 14.99
C PRO A 185 9.42 -8.52 14.00
N HIS A 186 9.23 -7.30 14.50
CA HIS A 186 8.79 -6.15 13.73
C HIS A 186 9.20 -4.86 14.46
N PHE A 187 9.37 -3.74 13.75
CA PHE A 187 9.73 -2.45 14.35
C PHE A 187 8.54 -1.73 15.00
N HIS A 188 7.35 -1.81 14.41
CA HIS A 188 6.11 -1.37 15.06
C HIS A 188 5.71 -2.26 16.25
N ASP A 189 5.06 -1.65 17.24
CA ASP A 189 4.54 -2.34 18.42
C ASP A 189 3.63 -3.53 18.04
N PRO A 190 3.74 -4.69 18.72
CA PRO A 190 2.97 -5.88 18.36
C PRO A 190 1.45 -5.72 18.36
N LYS A 191 0.92 -4.76 19.12
CA LYS A 191 -0.52 -4.48 19.25
C LYS A 191 -0.94 -3.25 18.44
N SER A 192 -0.05 -2.70 17.63
CA SER A 192 -0.33 -1.55 16.77
C SER A 192 -1.09 -1.95 15.50
N VAL A 193 -1.87 -1.03 14.95
CA VAL A 193 -2.53 -1.19 13.65
C VAL A 193 -1.52 -0.93 12.52
N GLU A 194 -0.53 -0.11 12.80
CA GLU A 194 0.64 0.23 12.01
C GLU A 194 1.36 -1.04 11.55
N ARG A 195 1.65 -1.96 12.49
CA ARG A 195 2.23 -3.27 12.19
C ARG A 195 1.38 -4.06 11.19
N LEU A 196 0.06 -4.08 11.39
CA LEU A 196 -0.85 -4.78 10.49
C LEU A 196 -0.78 -4.17 9.08
N LEU A 197 -0.88 -2.85 8.96
CA LEU A 197 -0.88 -2.16 7.67
C LEU A 197 0.46 -2.31 6.95
N ASP A 198 1.59 -2.22 7.66
CA ASP A 198 2.93 -2.46 7.07
C ASP A 198 3.03 -3.86 6.48
N ILE A 199 2.69 -4.89 7.26
CA ILE A 199 2.72 -6.29 6.82
C ILE A 199 1.85 -6.49 5.59
N GLN A 200 0.58 -6.05 5.65
CA GLN A 200 -0.35 -6.23 4.54
C GLN A 200 0.10 -5.47 3.29
N PHE A 201 0.60 -4.25 3.44
CA PHE A 201 1.10 -3.46 2.32
C PHE A 201 2.29 -4.14 1.63
N ARG A 202 3.32 -4.54 2.40
CA ARG A 202 4.55 -5.13 1.85
C ARG A 202 4.28 -6.46 1.16
N LEU A 203 3.50 -7.34 1.79
CA LEU A 203 3.17 -8.65 1.22
C LEU A 203 2.29 -8.51 -0.04
N LEU A 204 1.25 -7.69 0.01
CA LEU A 204 0.37 -7.49 -1.14
C LEU A 204 1.10 -6.79 -2.29
N ARG A 205 1.99 -5.83 -2.00
CA ARG A 205 2.81 -5.16 -3.02
C ARG A 205 3.80 -6.12 -3.67
N GLU A 206 4.40 -7.02 -2.89
CA GLU A 206 5.31 -8.04 -3.44
C GLU A 206 4.58 -9.02 -4.35
N GLU A 207 3.35 -9.42 -4.01
CA GLU A 207 2.53 -10.27 -4.89
C GLU A 207 2.35 -9.64 -6.29
N LEU A 208 2.36 -8.31 -6.38
CA LEU A 208 2.32 -7.58 -7.65
C LEU A 208 3.68 -7.42 -8.32
N THR A 209 4.71 -7.19 -7.52
CA THR A 209 6.00 -6.73 -8.04
C THR A 209 6.92 -7.90 -8.38
N SER A 210 6.77 -9.04 -7.70
CA SER A 210 7.59 -10.24 -7.86
C SER A 210 7.72 -10.68 -9.31
N SER A 211 6.58 -10.80 -10.02
CA SER A 211 6.56 -11.30 -11.40
C SER A 211 7.31 -10.41 -12.38
N ILE A 212 7.16 -9.07 -12.27
CA ILE A 212 7.86 -8.13 -13.15
C ILE A 212 9.33 -8.01 -12.76
N ARG A 213 9.65 -8.01 -11.46
CA ARG A 213 11.03 -8.00 -10.94
C ARG A 213 11.81 -9.19 -11.47
N LEU A 214 11.25 -10.38 -11.38
CA LEU A 214 11.91 -11.60 -11.84
C LEU A 214 12.00 -11.67 -13.38
N ALA A 215 10.98 -11.20 -14.10
CA ALA A 215 11.04 -11.10 -15.55
C ALA A 215 12.12 -10.11 -16.03
N VAL A 216 12.26 -8.96 -15.36
CA VAL A 216 13.34 -8.00 -15.62
C VAL A 216 14.69 -8.65 -15.33
N TYR A 217 14.87 -9.22 -14.14
CA TYR A 217 16.11 -9.89 -13.75
C TYR A 217 16.58 -10.90 -14.80
N LEU A 218 15.69 -11.81 -15.23
CA LEU A 218 16.02 -12.83 -16.24
C LEU A 218 16.45 -12.23 -17.58
N VAL A 219 15.75 -11.20 -18.07
CA VAL A 219 16.11 -10.53 -19.33
C VAL A 219 17.43 -9.77 -19.18
N VAL A 220 17.66 -9.10 -18.06
CA VAL A 220 18.89 -8.35 -17.80
C VAL A 220 20.09 -9.30 -17.70
N GLU A 221 19.95 -10.43 -17.00
CA GLU A 221 20.98 -11.47 -16.93
C GLU A 221 21.33 -12.03 -18.31
N ASP A 222 20.33 -12.26 -19.16
CA ASP A 222 20.58 -12.68 -20.55
C ASP A 222 21.23 -11.59 -21.40
N LEU A 223 20.96 -10.31 -21.15
CA LEU A 223 21.60 -9.16 -21.83
C LEU A 223 23.05 -8.93 -21.38
N LYS A 224 23.40 -9.31 -20.13
CA LYS A 224 24.77 -9.24 -19.61
C LYS A 224 25.68 -10.32 -20.23
N LYS A 225 25.11 -11.46 -20.65
CA LYS A 225 25.88 -12.55 -21.27
C LYS A 225 26.43 -12.13 -22.65
N PRO A 226 27.65 -12.57 -23.02
CA PRO A 226 28.19 -12.28 -24.34
C PRO A 226 27.29 -12.84 -25.46
N LYS A 227 27.17 -12.11 -26.57
CA LYS A 227 26.33 -12.47 -27.73
C LYS A 227 26.66 -13.82 -28.37
N THR A 228 27.78 -14.44 -28.00
CA THR A 228 28.19 -15.78 -28.44
C THR A 228 27.45 -16.90 -27.73
N TYR A 229 26.88 -16.65 -26.56
CA TYR A 229 26.11 -17.64 -25.81
C TYR A 229 24.66 -17.66 -26.31
N ALA A 230 24.16 -18.86 -26.60
CA ALA A 230 22.74 -19.05 -26.84
C ALA A 230 21.98 -18.90 -25.52
N THR A 231 21.23 -17.81 -25.41
CA THR A 231 20.33 -17.52 -24.29
C THR A 231 18.88 -17.57 -24.75
N THR A 232 17.93 -17.75 -23.83
CA THR A 232 16.50 -17.74 -24.15
C THR A 232 16.10 -16.40 -24.79
N LEU A 233 16.64 -15.28 -24.30
CA LEU A 233 16.40 -13.98 -24.92
C LEU A 233 16.96 -13.91 -26.35
N SER A 234 18.15 -14.46 -26.61
CA SER A 234 18.75 -14.43 -27.96
C SER A 234 17.91 -15.19 -28.99
N GLU A 235 17.31 -16.31 -28.60
CA GLU A 235 16.39 -17.09 -29.43
C GLU A 235 15.10 -16.31 -29.71
N LEU A 236 14.55 -15.63 -28.69
CA LEU A 236 13.37 -14.78 -28.84
C LEU A 236 13.63 -13.56 -29.72
N LEU A 237 14.81 -12.95 -29.62
CA LEU A 237 15.23 -11.86 -30.52
C LEU A 237 15.31 -12.34 -31.97
N ALA A 238 15.84 -13.54 -32.22
CA ALA A 238 15.89 -14.14 -33.56
C ALA A 238 14.48 -14.51 -34.09
N ALA A 239 13.60 -15.01 -33.22
CA ALA A 239 12.21 -15.34 -33.53
C ALA A 239 11.30 -14.11 -33.68
N LYS A 240 11.82 -12.91 -33.38
CA LYS A 240 11.10 -11.63 -33.34
C LYS A 240 9.97 -11.61 -32.29
N GLY A 241 10.28 -12.07 -31.08
CA GLY A 241 9.38 -12.12 -29.93
C GLY A 241 8.83 -13.52 -29.64
N GLY A 242 8.05 -13.63 -28.57
CA GLY A 242 7.48 -14.91 -28.12
C GLY A 242 7.28 -14.96 -26.60
N ARG A 243 7.26 -16.16 -26.04
CA ARG A 243 7.16 -16.35 -24.59
C ARG A 243 8.53 -16.74 -24.02
N TYR A 244 8.95 -16.01 -23.01
CA TYR A 244 10.09 -16.41 -22.18
C TYR A 244 9.59 -17.45 -21.17
N THR A 245 10.25 -18.61 -21.11
CA THR A 245 9.88 -19.69 -20.20
C THR A 245 11.14 -20.24 -19.54
N VAL A 246 11.18 -20.24 -18.21
CA VAL A 246 12.25 -20.90 -17.45
C VAL A 246 11.74 -22.27 -16.97
N PRO A 247 12.42 -23.38 -17.28
CA PRO A 247 12.08 -24.68 -16.71
C PRO A 247 12.17 -24.63 -15.19
N ALA A 248 11.14 -25.13 -14.49
CA ALA A 248 11.05 -25.04 -13.04
C ALA A 248 12.24 -25.75 -12.35
N THR A 249 13.16 -24.98 -11.78
CA THR A 249 14.03 -25.47 -10.72
C THR A 249 13.32 -25.22 -9.39
N ALA A 250 12.67 -26.27 -8.88
CA ALA A 250 12.11 -26.46 -7.54
C ALA A 250 11.11 -25.45 -6.95
N GLN A 251 10.98 -24.20 -7.39
CA GLN A 251 10.04 -23.27 -6.74
C GLN A 251 9.11 -22.43 -7.62
N GLU A 252 9.43 -22.02 -8.84
CA GLU A 252 8.48 -21.24 -9.65
C GLU A 252 8.74 -21.38 -11.15
N SER A 253 7.72 -21.74 -11.93
CA SER A 253 7.77 -21.65 -13.39
C SER A 253 7.28 -20.27 -13.81
N ILE A 254 8.16 -19.52 -14.48
CA ILE A 254 7.85 -18.14 -14.87
C ILE A 254 7.72 -18.06 -16.37
N MET A 255 6.62 -17.42 -16.78
CA MET A 255 6.28 -17.25 -18.18
C MET A 255 5.73 -15.84 -18.44
N PHE A 256 6.41 -15.10 -19.29
CA PHE A 256 6.00 -13.76 -19.72
C PHE A 256 6.21 -13.57 -21.22
N SER A 257 5.51 -12.61 -21.83
CA SER A 257 5.68 -12.30 -23.25
C SER A 257 6.79 -11.27 -23.43
N VAL A 258 7.60 -11.47 -24.47
CA VAL A 258 8.71 -10.60 -24.84
C VAL A 258 8.44 -10.04 -26.23
N PHE A 259 8.39 -8.71 -26.31
CA PHE A 259 8.21 -7.96 -27.55
C PHE A 259 9.53 -7.29 -27.93
N THR A 260 9.95 -7.50 -29.18
CA THR A 260 11.33 -7.22 -29.63
C THR A 260 11.38 -6.12 -30.68
N ARG A 261 12.59 -5.61 -30.94
CA ARG A 261 12.86 -4.47 -31.86
C ARG A 261 11.95 -3.30 -31.58
N VAL A 262 11.87 -2.91 -30.30
CA VAL A 262 11.05 -1.78 -29.88
C VAL A 262 11.57 -0.49 -30.52
N THR A 263 10.68 0.19 -31.25
CA THR A 263 10.86 1.56 -31.74
C THR A 263 9.78 2.45 -31.18
N PHE A 264 9.94 3.76 -31.34
CA PHE A 264 9.03 4.74 -30.77
C PHE A 264 8.24 5.46 -31.86
N LYS A 265 6.98 5.74 -31.57
CA LYS A 265 6.13 6.71 -32.28
C LYS A 265 6.04 7.99 -31.44
N PRO A 266 5.65 9.13 -32.03
CA PRO A 266 5.53 10.39 -31.31
C PRO A 266 4.67 10.27 -30.03
N LEU A 267 5.06 11.01 -29.00
CA LEU A 267 4.27 11.13 -27.78
C LEU A 267 2.90 11.75 -28.11
N GLN A 268 1.87 11.33 -27.39
CA GLN A 268 0.56 11.99 -27.44
C GLN A 268 0.05 12.29 -26.04
N LEU A 269 -0.63 13.42 -25.94
CA LEU A 269 -1.37 13.83 -24.77
C LEU A 269 -2.81 13.31 -24.90
N ASN A 270 -3.30 12.64 -23.87
CA ASN A 270 -4.69 12.22 -23.75
C ASN A 270 -5.24 12.61 -22.37
N ASN A 271 -6.50 12.27 -22.10
CA ASN A 271 -7.15 12.58 -20.82
C ASN A 271 -6.49 11.86 -19.61
N ARG A 272 -5.62 10.87 -19.86
CA ARG A 272 -4.87 10.12 -18.85
C ARG A 272 -3.40 10.60 -18.73
N GLY A 273 -3.02 11.67 -19.44
CA GLY A 273 -1.67 12.24 -19.41
C GLY A 273 -0.87 11.99 -20.70
N ILE A 274 0.45 11.88 -20.55
CA ILE A 274 1.38 11.68 -21.66
C ILE A 274 1.55 10.18 -21.90
N SER A 275 1.38 9.74 -23.14
CA SER A 275 1.65 8.37 -23.56
C SER A 275 2.66 8.32 -24.70
N ALA A 276 3.60 7.38 -24.62
CA ALA A 276 4.55 7.11 -25.69
C ALA A 276 4.03 5.99 -26.58
N GLY A 277 4.08 6.17 -27.90
CA GLY A 277 3.80 5.08 -28.82
C GLY A 277 5.00 4.14 -28.90
N ILE A 278 4.78 2.86 -28.65
CA ILE A 278 5.78 1.79 -28.67
C ILE A 278 5.39 0.83 -29.80
N GLU A 279 6.24 0.70 -30.80
CA GLU A 279 6.06 -0.24 -31.90
C GLU A 279 7.07 -1.37 -31.80
N PHE A 280 6.60 -2.60 -31.94
CA PHE A 280 7.40 -3.80 -31.78
C PHE A 280 7.04 -4.86 -32.82
N ASP A 281 7.82 -5.92 -32.87
CA ASP A 281 7.55 -7.03 -33.77
C ASP A 281 6.31 -7.82 -33.35
N THR A 282 5.42 -8.08 -34.32
CA THR A 282 4.31 -9.01 -34.14
C THR A 282 4.87 -10.39 -33.74
N PRO A 283 4.43 -11.03 -32.64
CA PRO A 283 4.98 -12.33 -32.20
C PRO A 283 4.76 -13.46 -33.22
N PRO A 284 5.59 -14.51 -33.24
CA PRO A 284 5.41 -15.63 -34.18
C PRO A 284 4.09 -16.39 -33.96
N GLY A 285 3.60 -17.06 -35.02
CA GLY A 285 2.36 -17.86 -34.99
C GLY A 285 1.17 -17.11 -35.59
N LYS A 286 -0.03 -17.28 -34.98
CA LYS A 286 -1.30 -16.72 -35.50
C LYS A 286 -1.26 -15.20 -35.68
N ALA A 287 -0.47 -14.49 -34.87
CA ALA A 287 -0.33 -13.04 -34.94
C ALA A 287 0.28 -12.56 -36.27
N ARG A 288 1.15 -13.35 -36.93
CA ARG A 288 1.74 -13.05 -38.25
C ARG A 288 0.99 -13.70 -39.42
N SER A 289 -0.25 -14.14 -39.21
CA SER A 289 -1.02 -14.76 -40.29
C SER A 289 -1.23 -13.76 -41.43
N GLY A 290 -1.15 -14.23 -42.68
CA GLY A 290 -1.48 -13.39 -43.85
C GLY A 290 -2.94 -12.93 -43.86
N LYS A 291 -3.83 -13.61 -43.12
CA LYS A 291 -5.26 -13.27 -42.99
C LYS A 291 -5.49 -12.26 -41.85
N PRO A 292 -5.99 -11.04 -42.13
CA PRO A 292 -6.24 -10.02 -41.11
C PRO A 292 -7.17 -10.47 -39.98
N GLU A 293 -8.16 -11.31 -40.29
CA GLU A 293 -9.15 -11.79 -39.31
C GLU A 293 -8.50 -12.68 -38.26
N VAL A 294 -7.56 -13.53 -38.67
CA VAL A 294 -6.82 -14.43 -37.77
C VAL A 294 -5.88 -13.63 -36.85
N ARG A 295 -5.30 -12.54 -37.37
CA ARG A 295 -4.48 -11.62 -36.55
C ARG A 295 -5.34 -10.90 -35.52
N ALA A 296 -6.48 -10.36 -35.95
CA ALA A 296 -7.42 -9.67 -35.08
C ALA A 296 -7.92 -10.57 -33.93
N GLU A 297 -8.30 -11.81 -34.22
CA GLU A 297 -8.74 -12.78 -33.21
C GLU A 297 -7.63 -13.07 -32.18
N TYR A 298 -6.39 -13.24 -32.65
CA TYR A 298 -5.24 -13.43 -31.76
C TYR A 298 -5.06 -12.23 -30.82
N TRP A 299 -5.05 -11.01 -31.35
CA TRP A 299 -4.84 -9.79 -30.56
C TRP A 299 -6.02 -9.45 -29.64
N GLU A 300 -7.23 -9.86 -29.99
CA GLU A 300 -8.39 -9.78 -29.09
C GLU A 300 -8.25 -10.72 -27.90
N GLN A 301 -7.72 -11.93 -28.10
CA GLN A 301 -7.44 -12.86 -27.00
C GLN A 301 -6.25 -12.41 -26.15
N VAL A 302 -5.25 -11.79 -26.77
CA VAL A 302 -4.11 -11.18 -26.06
C VAL A 302 -4.62 -10.04 -25.19
N SER A 303 -5.20 -8.98 -25.77
CA SER A 303 -5.65 -7.77 -25.03
C SER A 303 -6.51 -8.07 -23.81
N LYS A 304 -7.34 -9.11 -23.82
CA LYS A 304 -8.16 -9.50 -22.65
C LYS A 304 -7.36 -10.08 -21.47
N LYS A 305 -6.17 -10.61 -21.70
CA LYS A 305 -5.35 -11.32 -20.68
C LYS A 305 -3.93 -10.76 -20.53
N ARG A 306 -3.45 -10.04 -21.54
CA ARG A 306 -2.05 -9.71 -21.82
C ARG A 306 -2.02 -8.40 -22.58
N LEU A 307 -1.12 -7.48 -22.24
CA LEU A 307 -1.20 -6.09 -22.70
C LEU A 307 -2.61 -5.46 -22.54
N MET A 308 -3.33 -5.87 -21.50
CA MET A 308 -4.65 -5.30 -21.20
C MET A 308 -4.51 -3.81 -20.89
N GLN A 309 -5.57 -3.04 -21.16
CA GLN A 309 -5.62 -1.65 -20.74
C GLN A 309 -5.31 -1.54 -19.24
N ASP A 310 -4.43 -0.60 -18.90
CA ASP A 310 -3.93 -0.37 -17.53
C ASP A 310 -3.13 -1.54 -16.92
N GLY A 311 -2.74 -2.54 -17.73
CA GLY A 311 -1.81 -3.60 -17.38
C GLY A 311 -0.36 -3.12 -17.31
N LEU A 312 0.43 -3.71 -16.42
CA LEU A 312 1.82 -3.32 -16.16
C LEU A 312 2.79 -3.84 -17.24
N VAL A 313 3.67 -2.98 -17.73
CA VAL A 313 4.72 -3.32 -18.69
C VAL A 313 6.05 -2.69 -18.29
N ALA A 314 7.16 -3.33 -18.67
CA ALA A 314 8.50 -2.78 -18.50
C ALA A 314 9.24 -2.73 -19.84
N LEU A 315 9.76 -1.55 -20.16
CA LEU A 315 10.68 -1.31 -21.26
C LEU A 315 12.11 -1.45 -20.75
N ILE A 316 12.82 -2.45 -21.25
CA ILE A 316 14.24 -2.67 -20.97
C ILE A 316 15.04 -2.13 -22.17
N TRP A 317 15.99 -1.25 -21.89
CA TRP A 317 16.78 -0.55 -22.88
C TRP A 317 18.27 -0.66 -22.54
N GLN A 318 18.98 -1.48 -23.32
CA GLN A 318 20.44 -1.55 -23.29
C GLN A 318 21.02 -0.59 -24.33
N ASP A 319 21.88 0.34 -23.90
CA ASP A 319 22.60 1.21 -24.82
C ASP A 319 23.76 0.49 -25.53
N HIS A 320 24.37 1.15 -26.51
CA HIS A 320 25.53 0.63 -27.24
C HIS A 320 26.79 0.40 -26.39
N VAL A 321 26.86 0.96 -25.17
CA VAL A 321 27.97 0.77 -24.21
C VAL A 321 27.71 -0.45 -23.31
N GLY A 322 26.47 -0.93 -23.25
CA GLY A 322 26.05 -2.07 -22.46
C GLY A 322 25.29 -1.69 -21.18
N ASN A 323 25.06 -0.40 -20.91
CA ASN A 323 24.27 0.02 -19.74
C ASN A 323 22.80 -0.30 -19.97
N VAL A 324 22.17 -0.86 -18.95
CA VAL A 324 20.76 -1.26 -19.00
C VAL A 324 19.93 -0.30 -18.15
N ASP A 325 18.84 0.18 -18.73
CA ASP A 325 17.82 0.96 -18.04
C ASP A 325 16.46 0.29 -18.18
N VAL A 326 15.64 0.43 -17.14
CA VAL A 326 14.31 -0.16 -17.06
C VAL A 326 13.29 0.95 -16.78
N TYR A 327 12.24 0.99 -17.59
CA TYR A 327 11.14 1.95 -17.46
C TYR A 327 9.81 1.22 -17.36
N VAL A 328 9.11 1.43 -16.26
CA VAL A 328 7.82 0.79 -15.98
C VAL A 328 6.68 1.74 -16.34
N GLY A 329 5.61 1.18 -16.90
CA GLY A 329 4.40 1.93 -17.21
C GLY A 329 3.18 1.04 -17.35
N THR A 330 2.05 1.67 -17.68
CA THR A 330 0.79 0.99 -17.98
C THR A 330 0.40 1.14 -19.43
N VAL A 331 -0.25 0.11 -19.99
CA VAL A 331 -0.81 0.16 -21.34
C VAL A 331 -1.95 1.17 -21.39
N ALA A 332 -1.85 2.15 -22.30
CA ALA A 332 -2.80 3.25 -22.43
C ALA A 332 -3.80 3.10 -23.58
N ASN A 333 -3.67 2.04 -24.40
CA ASN A 333 -4.62 1.76 -25.48
C ASN A 333 -5.98 1.30 -24.96
N SER A 334 -7.00 1.47 -25.81
CA SER A 334 -8.21 0.66 -25.71
C SER A 334 -7.97 -0.74 -26.28
N ASP A 335 -8.75 -1.73 -25.84
CA ASP A 335 -8.70 -3.10 -26.37
C ASP A 335 -8.87 -3.15 -27.90
N LYS A 336 -9.59 -2.18 -28.47
CA LYS A 336 -9.88 -2.12 -29.91
C LYS A 336 -8.71 -1.59 -30.72
N ASP A 337 -7.91 -0.68 -30.17
CA ASP A 337 -6.83 -0.02 -30.91
C ASP A 337 -5.81 -1.05 -31.40
N LEU A 338 -5.43 -1.98 -30.52
CA LEU A 338 -4.45 -3.04 -30.83
C LEU A 338 -4.97 -4.00 -31.91
N VAL A 339 -6.26 -4.34 -31.84
CA VAL A 339 -6.92 -5.22 -32.82
C VAL A 339 -7.01 -4.53 -34.17
N ASP A 340 -7.39 -3.25 -34.21
CA ASP A 340 -7.51 -2.48 -35.44
C ASP A 340 -6.14 -2.24 -36.10
N GLU A 341 -5.09 -1.94 -35.32
CA GLU A 341 -3.73 -1.87 -35.85
C GLU A 341 -3.26 -3.20 -36.47
N SER A 342 -3.62 -4.34 -35.86
CA SER A 342 -3.25 -5.65 -36.39
C SER A 342 -3.91 -5.99 -37.73
N ARG A 343 -5.07 -5.39 -38.04
CA ARG A 343 -5.76 -5.56 -39.32
C ARG A 343 -5.09 -4.80 -40.46
N GLY A 344 -4.30 -3.77 -40.12
CA GLY A 344 -3.59 -2.95 -41.08
C GLY A 344 -2.58 -3.75 -41.93
N PRO A 345 -2.10 -3.14 -43.04
CA PRO A 345 -1.15 -3.78 -43.95
C PRO A 345 0.16 -4.18 -43.26
N ASP A 346 0.63 -3.39 -42.30
CA ASP A 346 1.87 -3.65 -41.56
C ASP A 346 1.70 -4.58 -40.34
N GLY A 347 0.45 -4.87 -39.94
CA GLY A 347 0.12 -5.63 -38.73
C GLY A 347 0.65 -7.06 -38.71
N GLN A 348 1.02 -7.60 -39.88
CA GLN A 348 1.69 -8.89 -39.99
C GLN A 348 3.10 -8.89 -39.38
N ASP A 349 3.82 -7.77 -39.49
CA ASP A 349 5.22 -7.66 -39.09
C ASP A 349 5.41 -6.78 -37.86
N ARG A 350 4.63 -5.70 -37.74
CA ARG A 350 4.80 -4.63 -36.75
C ARG A 350 3.44 -4.22 -36.19
N VAL A 351 3.37 -4.10 -34.88
CA VAL A 351 2.18 -3.61 -34.16
C VAL A 351 2.64 -2.58 -33.14
N SER A 352 1.79 -1.60 -32.83
CA SER A 352 2.07 -0.64 -31.77
C SER A 352 1.05 -0.63 -30.64
N ILE A 353 1.55 -0.20 -29.50
CA ILE A 353 0.78 0.16 -28.32
C ILE A 353 1.20 1.54 -27.87
N ARG A 354 0.53 2.02 -26.82
CA ARG A 354 0.82 3.24 -26.11
C ARG A 354 1.04 2.87 -24.67
N VAL A 355 2.08 3.45 -24.09
CA VAL A 355 2.42 3.23 -22.69
C VAL A 355 2.51 4.56 -21.98
N SER A 356 1.86 4.64 -20.83
CA SER A 356 2.02 5.73 -19.86
C SER A 356 3.09 5.32 -18.86
N PHE A 357 4.28 5.90 -18.96
CA PHE A 357 5.39 5.59 -18.06
C PHE A 357 5.25 6.34 -16.73
N PHE A 358 5.56 5.65 -15.62
CA PHE A 358 5.52 6.26 -14.29
C PHE A 358 6.64 7.28 -14.06
N ASP A 359 7.79 7.10 -14.72
CA ASP A 359 8.91 8.03 -14.65
C ASP A 359 8.97 8.91 -15.92
N THR A 360 8.94 10.22 -15.70
CA THR A 360 9.10 11.23 -16.77
C THR A 360 10.45 11.14 -17.49
N LYS A 361 11.49 10.59 -16.86
CA LYS A 361 12.79 10.32 -17.50
C LYS A 361 12.64 9.41 -18.72
N ALA A 362 11.69 8.46 -18.69
CA ALA A 362 11.37 7.61 -19.83
C ALA A 362 10.93 8.44 -21.03
N ASN A 363 9.98 9.37 -20.82
CA ASN A 363 9.44 10.23 -21.87
C ASN A 363 10.52 11.11 -22.50
N ILE A 364 11.41 11.69 -21.69
CA ILE A 364 12.52 12.51 -22.16
C ILE A 364 13.48 11.68 -23.04
N ARG A 365 13.88 10.50 -22.58
CA ARG A 365 14.78 9.61 -23.33
C ARG A 365 14.14 9.12 -24.64
N ILE A 366 12.85 8.84 -24.64
CA ILE A 366 12.10 8.48 -25.85
C ILE A 366 12.11 9.63 -26.87
N VAL A 367 11.87 10.86 -26.44
CA VAL A 367 11.93 12.05 -27.31
C VAL A 367 13.33 12.23 -27.90
N GLN A 368 14.37 12.07 -27.08
CA GLN A 368 15.76 12.14 -27.55
C GLN A 368 16.06 11.07 -28.61
N ALA A 369 15.55 9.85 -28.44
CA ALA A 369 15.71 8.79 -29.43
C ALA A 369 14.92 9.04 -30.71
N LEU A 370 13.74 9.67 -30.64
CA LEU A 370 12.98 10.09 -31.82
C LEU A 370 13.69 11.21 -32.62
N GLN A 371 14.39 12.12 -31.92
CA GLN A 371 15.16 13.19 -32.56
C GLN A 371 16.49 12.69 -33.13
N SER A 372 17.09 11.69 -32.49
CA SER A 372 18.36 11.11 -32.91
C SER A 372 18.16 10.22 -34.14
N ARG A 373 18.44 10.75 -35.33
CA ARG A 373 18.41 9.97 -36.60
C ARG A 373 19.53 8.94 -36.75
N ARG A 374 20.38 8.77 -35.73
CA ARG A 374 21.48 7.79 -35.75
C ARG A 374 20.93 6.42 -35.39
N ALA A 375 21.26 5.41 -36.18
CA ALA A 375 21.06 4.01 -35.84
C ALA A 375 22.00 3.68 -34.66
N ASN A 376 21.54 3.90 -33.44
CA ASN A 376 22.23 3.39 -32.26
C ASN A 376 22.00 1.88 -32.22
N ASN A 377 23.06 1.12 -31.97
CA ASN A 377 23.02 -0.35 -31.83
C ASN A 377 22.40 -0.78 -30.48
N ASP A 378 21.42 0.00 -29.99
CA ASP A 378 20.73 -0.22 -28.74
C ASP A 378 19.83 -1.45 -28.86
N THR A 379 19.76 -2.23 -27.79
CA THR A 379 18.80 -3.34 -27.69
C THR A 379 17.62 -2.89 -26.84
N ARG A 380 16.41 -2.95 -27.41
CA ARG A 380 15.18 -2.52 -26.73
C ARG A 380 14.15 -3.62 -26.78
N VAL A 381 13.65 -3.96 -25.59
CA VAL A 381 12.71 -5.05 -25.37
C VAL A 381 11.61 -4.56 -24.46
N LEU A 382 10.36 -4.89 -24.78
CA LEU A 382 9.23 -4.67 -23.90
C LEU A 382 8.78 -6.01 -23.35
N ILE A 383 8.61 -6.08 -22.03
CA ILE A 383 8.02 -7.23 -21.35
C ILE A 383 6.71 -6.82 -20.68
N GLU A 384 5.79 -7.77 -20.57
CA GLU A 384 4.54 -7.59 -19.84
C GLU A 384 4.60 -8.32 -18.50
N ALA A 385 3.92 -7.76 -17.50
CA ALA A 385 3.48 -8.51 -16.33
C ALA A 385 1.96 -8.70 -16.45
N SER A 386 1.48 -9.91 -16.16
CA SER A 386 0.05 -10.26 -16.25
C SER A 386 -0.75 -9.69 -15.07
N ILE A 387 -0.53 -8.42 -14.73
CA ILE A 387 -1.06 -7.76 -13.54
C ILE A 387 -1.80 -6.50 -13.95
N PHE A 388 -3.06 -6.42 -13.52
CA PHE A 388 -3.90 -5.25 -13.68
C PHE A 388 -3.56 -4.22 -12.60
N TYR A 389 -2.57 -3.37 -12.88
CA TYR A 389 -1.98 -2.44 -11.92
C TYR A 389 -3.01 -1.47 -11.34
N GLU A 390 -3.87 -0.89 -12.18
CA GLU A 390 -4.92 0.05 -11.72
C GLU A 390 -6.02 -0.63 -10.90
N GLY A 391 -6.16 -1.95 -10.98
CA GLY A 391 -7.03 -2.69 -10.08
C GLY A 391 -6.49 -2.73 -8.66
N ILE A 392 -5.17 -2.75 -8.49
CA ILE A 392 -4.56 -3.07 -7.20
C ILE A 392 -3.96 -1.84 -6.52
N ARG A 393 -3.49 -0.86 -7.30
CA ARG A 393 -2.99 0.43 -6.81
C ARG A 393 -3.92 1.10 -5.79
N PRO A 394 -5.25 1.23 -6.01
CA PRO A 394 -6.12 1.89 -5.04
C PRO A 394 -6.14 1.22 -3.66
N PHE A 395 -6.00 -0.11 -3.61
CA PHE A 395 -5.95 -0.85 -2.35
C PHE A 395 -4.64 -0.60 -1.60
N LEU A 396 -3.51 -0.66 -2.31
CA LEU A 396 -2.20 -0.35 -1.72
C LEU A 396 -2.12 1.10 -1.21
N GLU A 397 -2.63 2.06 -1.98
CA GLU A 397 -2.71 3.47 -1.54
C GLU A 397 -3.68 3.66 -0.35
N ALA A 398 -4.73 2.83 -0.25
CA ALA A 398 -5.63 2.86 0.91
C ALA A 398 -4.95 2.33 2.19
N LEU A 399 -4.07 1.33 2.08
CA LEU A 399 -3.30 0.80 3.21
C LEU A 399 -2.29 1.82 3.76
N LYS A 400 -1.81 2.75 2.93
CA LYS A 400 -0.89 3.84 3.34
C LYS A 400 -1.58 4.99 4.09
N ARG A 401 -2.90 4.94 4.28
CA ARG A 401 -3.66 5.97 5.01
C ARG A 401 -3.35 5.94 6.50
N GLU A 402 -3.76 7.01 7.18
CA GLU A 402 -3.65 7.17 8.62
C GLU A 402 -4.22 5.96 9.39
N PRO A 403 -3.38 5.18 10.11
CA PRO A 403 -3.80 3.94 10.77
C PRO A 403 -4.94 4.12 11.78
N GLU A 404 -5.03 5.30 12.45
CA GLU A 404 -6.12 5.59 13.39
C GLU A 404 -7.49 5.78 12.71
N LEU A 405 -7.55 5.80 11.39
CA LEU A 405 -8.80 5.81 10.63
C LEU A 405 -9.32 4.39 10.34
N LEU A 406 -8.53 3.34 10.57
CA LEU A 406 -8.96 1.97 10.28
C LEU A 406 -10.11 1.58 11.24
N PRO A 407 -11.31 1.30 10.71
CA PRO A 407 -12.40 0.82 11.54
C PRO A 407 -12.02 -0.55 12.11
N PHE A 408 -12.45 -0.82 13.34
CA PHE A 408 -12.19 -2.11 14.01
C PHE A 408 -10.71 -2.45 14.21
N GLY A 409 -9.79 -1.47 14.15
CA GLY A 409 -8.35 -1.70 14.29
C GLY A 409 -7.95 -2.48 15.56
N GLN A 410 -8.68 -2.28 16.66
CA GLN A 410 -8.47 -3.02 17.92
C GLN A 410 -8.70 -4.55 17.80
N TYR A 411 -9.51 -4.98 16.82
CA TYR A 411 -9.83 -6.38 16.54
C TYR A 411 -9.02 -6.95 15.37
N PHE A 412 -8.59 -6.12 14.42
CA PHE A 412 -7.84 -6.57 13.24
C PHE A 412 -6.33 -6.65 13.47
N ARG A 413 -5.78 -5.92 14.46
CA ARG A 413 -4.37 -6.03 14.83
C ARG A 413 -3.97 -7.48 15.10
N LEU A 414 -2.70 -7.81 14.88
CA LEU A 414 -2.17 -9.12 15.27
C LEU A 414 -2.34 -9.30 16.80
N GLN A 415 -2.74 -10.51 17.18
CA GLN A 415 -2.98 -10.90 18.57
C GLN A 415 -2.37 -12.27 18.82
N SER A 416 -1.94 -12.51 20.05
CA SER A 416 -1.59 -13.87 20.47
C SER A 416 -2.85 -14.76 20.51
N LYS A 417 -2.67 -16.08 20.44
CA LYS A 417 -3.80 -17.02 20.53
C LYS A 417 -4.62 -16.83 21.81
N ASP A 418 -3.96 -16.56 22.93
CA ASP A 418 -4.61 -16.30 24.21
C ASP A 418 -5.43 -15.00 24.22
N GLU A 419 -4.88 -13.94 23.62
CA GLU A 419 -5.58 -12.66 23.52
C GLU A 419 -6.78 -12.78 22.57
N PHE A 420 -6.61 -13.46 21.44
CA PHE A 420 -7.69 -13.75 20.51
C PHE A 420 -8.82 -14.53 21.19
N ALA A 421 -8.50 -15.58 21.96
CA ALA A 421 -9.49 -16.37 22.69
C ALA A 421 -10.27 -15.58 23.76
N ARG A 422 -9.67 -14.51 24.30
CA ARG A 422 -10.30 -13.63 25.30
C ARG A 422 -10.95 -12.39 24.69
N THR A 423 -10.70 -12.12 23.40
CA THR A 423 -11.19 -10.91 22.75
C THR A 423 -12.69 -10.99 22.54
N THR A 424 -13.43 -10.10 23.19
CA THR A 424 -14.88 -9.98 23.03
C THR A 424 -15.19 -8.86 22.04
N ILE A 425 -15.83 -9.19 20.91
CA ILE A 425 -16.29 -8.18 19.95
C ILE A 425 -17.48 -7.45 20.57
N SER A 426 -17.24 -6.21 20.95
CA SER A 426 -18.27 -5.36 21.53
C SER A 426 -19.22 -4.83 20.42
N PRO A 427 -20.51 -4.57 20.72
CA PRO A 427 -21.49 -4.10 19.74
C PRO A 427 -21.07 -2.81 19.01
N PRO A 428 -21.63 -2.51 17.83
CA PRO A 428 -21.38 -1.26 17.12
C PRO A 428 -21.61 -0.02 18.00
N LEU A 429 -20.83 1.04 17.77
CA LEU A 429 -20.89 2.26 18.59
C LEU A 429 -22.29 2.88 18.67
N TYR A 430 -23.00 2.91 17.54
CA TYR A 430 -24.34 3.51 17.48
C TYR A 430 -25.34 2.75 18.36
N SER A 431 -25.18 1.44 18.52
CA SER A 431 -26.11 0.61 19.29
C SER A 431 -25.85 0.63 20.80
N ARG A 432 -24.76 1.26 21.25
CA ARG A 432 -24.45 1.43 22.68
C ARG A 432 -25.00 2.73 23.26
N THR A 433 -25.67 3.54 22.44
CA THR A 433 -26.31 4.77 22.92
C THR A 433 -27.36 4.39 23.98
N PRO A 434 -27.38 5.02 25.17
CA PRO A 434 -28.39 4.72 26.18
C PRO A 434 -29.81 4.86 25.62
N GLY A 435 -30.65 3.86 25.89
CA GLY A 435 -32.01 3.78 25.34
C GLY A 435 -32.10 3.40 23.86
N PHE A 436 -30.99 3.00 23.23
CA PHE A 436 -31.01 2.45 21.88
C PHE A 436 -31.72 1.09 21.88
N SER A 437 -32.56 0.89 20.87
CA SER A 437 -33.22 -0.39 20.57
C SER A 437 -33.25 -0.58 19.06
N PHE A 438 -33.01 -1.80 18.58
CA PHE A 438 -33.20 -2.13 17.17
C PHE A 438 -34.69 -2.21 16.85
N GLU A 439 -35.14 -1.45 15.86
CA GLU A 439 -36.49 -1.61 15.30
C GLU A 439 -36.44 -2.70 14.22
N LEU A 440 -37.00 -3.85 14.54
CA LEU A 440 -36.91 -5.09 13.76
C LEU A 440 -38.23 -5.44 13.07
N LYS A 441 -39.24 -4.55 13.08
CA LYS A 441 -40.52 -4.78 12.39
C LYS A 441 -40.35 -5.18 10.91
N ASP A 442 -39.32 -4.65 10.25
CA ASP A 442 -39.05 -4.89 8.82
C ASP A 442 -38.51 -6.31 8.54
N LEU A 443 -38.17 -7.08 9.58
CA LEU A 443 -37.84 -8.50 9.46
C LEU A 443 -39.08 -9.39 9.34
N PHE A 444 -40.28 -8.84 9.63
CA PHE A 444 -41.53 -9.57 9.55
C PHE A 444 -42.27 -9.26 8.25
N PRO A 445 -42.94 -10.26 7.65
CA PRO A 445 -43.75 -10.03 6.47
C PRO A 445 -44.97 -9.14 6.81
N PRO A 446 -45.49 -8.32 5.88
CA PRO A 446 -46.56 -7.36 6.15
C PRO A 446 -47.83 -7.98 6.78
N GLU A 447 -48.09 -9.26 6.48
CA GLU A 447 -49.24 -10.03 6.98
C GLU A 447 -49.15 -10.33 8.49
N ALA A 448 -47.95 -10.28 9.07
CA ALA A 448 -47.75 -10.51 10.50
C ALA A 448 -48.25 -9.33 11.37
N ALA A 449 -48.58 -8.19 10.76
CA ALA A 449 -49.15 -7.00 11.41
C ALA A 449 -48.40 -6.54 12.67
N VAL A 450 -47.07 -6.69 12.71
CA VAL A 450 -46.21 -6.26 13.83
C VAL A 450 -45.95 -4.74 13.72
N PRO A 451 -46.53 -3.90 14.59
CA PRO A 451 -46.43 -2.44 14.46
C PRO A 451 -45.07 -1.89 14.88
N SER A 452 -44.39 -2.58 15.80
CA SER A 452 -43.03 -2.28 16.27
C SER A 452 -42.50 -3.53 16.98
N PHE A 453 -41.23 -3.86 16.75
CA PHE A 453 -40.52 -4.89 17.49
C PHE A 453 -39.14 -4.34 17.88
N LYS A 454 -39.02 -3.92 19.14
CA LYS A 454 -37.80 -3.30 19.68
C LYS A 454 -36.99 -4.32 20.46
N LEU A 455 -35.73 -4.52 20.06
CA LEU A 455 -34.74 -5.35 20.76
C LEU A 455 -33.65 -4.51 21.40
#